data_AF-A0A359LLW6-F1
#
_entry.id   AF-A0A359LLW6-F1
#
_cell.length_a   1.000
_cell.length_b   1.000
_cell.length_c   1.000
_cell.angle_alpha   90.00
_cell.angle_beta   90.00
_cell.angle_gamma   90.00
#
_symmetry.space_group_name_H-M   'P 1'
#
loop_
_entity.id
_entity.type
_entity.pdbx_description
1 polymer ?
#
loop_
_entity_poly.entity_id
_entity_poly.type
_entity_poly.pdbx_seq_one_letter_code
_entity_poly.pdbx_strand_id
1 'polypeptide(L)'
;MVLRDAGVKVFDEIFKLIYAKLYDEWNGINNPEYQLEFFAGDRSPGQVKRAISILLEGAKKRWAGVFESTDKIGMIDTHLKVCVSFLEKIKLLISNLRVIDEAFKYLIPKGSKKKEGQFFTPRPILDMVVKMLNPKAHEFIIDPNRGSAGFLLHSVKWFAGGVIIGKGLPVAVENFVQNNIYGIDFAKEAIKIAKAINIIIGDGKSQIFGSGTNGDSLNPLLWNNEIKIALRTRLLRFP
;
A
#
# COMPACT_ATOMS: atom_id res chain seq x y z
N MET A 1 14.86 -8.48 -16.93
CA MET A 1 14.71 -8.25 -18.39
C MET A 1 13.24 -8.36 -18.81
N VAL A 2 12.52 -9.41 -18.37
CA VAL A 2 11.11 -9.71 -18.66
C VAL A 2 10.11 -8.52 -18.61
N LEU A 3 10.23 -7.62 -17.62
CA LEU A 3 9.28 -6.51 -17.45
C LEU A 3 9.56 -5.29 -18.37
N ARG A 4 10.79 -5.12 -18.86
CA ARG A 4 11.15 -3.95 -19.69
C ARG A 4 10.55 -4.02 -21.09
N ASP A 5 10.28 -5.23 -21.59
CA ASP A 5 9.89 -5.48 -22.97
C ASP A 5 8.36 -5.67 -23.14
N ALA A 6 7.59 -5.43 -22.08
CA ALA A 6 6.14 -5.71 -22.06
C ALA A 6 5.24 -4.56 -22.54
N GLY A 7 5.79 -3.39 -22.92
CA GLY A 7 5.01 -2.25 -23.44
C GLY A 7 4.06 -1.58 -22.43
N VAL A 8 4.16 -1.94 -21.15
CA VAL A 8 3.28 -1.51 -20.05
C VAL A 8 4.05 -0.74 -19.00
N LYS A 9 3.34 0.06 -18.19
CA LYS A 9 3.93 0.70 -17.01
C LYS A 9 4.28 -0.39 -15.99
N VAL A 10 5.57 -0.73 -15.92
CA VAL A 10 6.11 -1.80 -15.06
C VAL A 10 5.66 -1.68 -13.61
N PHE A 11 5.64 -0.46 -13.08
CA PHE A 11 5.18 -0.19 -11.72
C PHE A 11 3.73 -0.64 -11.50
N ASP A 12 2.82 -0.26 -12.39
CA ASP A 12 1.40 -0.59 -12.26
C ASP A 12 1.15 -2.09 -12.34
N GLU A 13 1.83 -2.80 -13.25
CA GLU A 13 1.70 -4.26 -13.36
C GLU A 13 2.23 -4.99 -12.13
N ILE A 14 3.38 -4.59 -11.59
CA ILE A 14 3.90 -5.18 -10.35
C ILE A 14 2.90 -4.98 -9.20
N PHE A 15 2.33 -3.77 -9.09
CA PHE A 15 1.37 -3.48 -8.04
C PHE A 15 0.07 -4.28 -8.18
N LYS A 16 -0.41 -4.52 -9.40
CA LYS A 16 -1.55 -5.42 -9.62
C LYS A 16 -1.26 -6.83 -9.10
N LEU A 17 -0.04 -7.36 -9.31
CA LEU A 17 0.35 -8.67 -8.77
C LEU A 17 0.45 -8.68 -7.25
N ILE A 18 1.05 -7.64 -6.65
CA ILE A 18 1.15 -7.50 -5.20
C ILE A 18 -0.24 -7.51 -4.58
N TYR A 19 -1.18 -6.73 -5.11
CA TYR A 19 -2.55 -6.66 -4.59
C TYR A 19 -3.35 -7.96 -4.83
N ALA A 20 -3.21 -8.59 -5.99
CA ALA A 20 -3.81 -9.91 -6.22
C ALA A 20 -3.31 -10.94 -5.20
N LYS A 21 -2.02 -10.93 -4.88
CA LYS A 21 -1.43 -11.81 -3.87
C LYS A 21 -1.87 -11.48 -2.46
N LEU A 22 -1.88 -10.20 -2.08
CA LEU A 22 -2.38 -9.78 -0.77
C LEU A 22 -3.83 -10.24 -0.57
N TYR A 23 -4.64 -10.19 -1.62
CA TYR A 23 -6.02 -10.65 -1.58
C TYR A 23 -6.13 -12.18 -1.42
N ASP A 24 -5.31 -12.94 -2.15
CA ASP A 24 -5.21 -14.39 -2.03
C ASP A 24 -4.82 -14.83 -0.60
N GLU A 25 -3.75 -14.23 -0.07
CA GLU A 25 -3.30 -14.50 1.30
C GLU A 25 -4.32 -14.06 2.35
N TRP A 26 -5.03 -12.96 2.11
CA TRP A 26 -6.09 -12.48 2.99
C TRP A 26 -7.24 -13.48 3.04
N ASN A 27 -7.67 -14.03 1.90
CA ASN A 27 -8.68 -15.09 1.88
C ASN A 27 -8.21 -16.33 2.65
N GLY A 28 -6.97 -16.77 2.45
CA GLY A 28 -6.41 -17.93 3.15
C GLY A 28 -6.28 -17.76 4.67
N ILE A 29 -6.01 -16.54 5.15
CA ILE A 29 -5.99 -16.24 6.59
C ILE A 29 -7.40 -16.23 7.20
N ASN A 30 -8.39 -15.73 6.46
CA ASN A 30 -9.75 -15.53 6.97
C ASN A 30 -10.69 -16.71 6.71
N ASN A 31 -10.29 -17.68 5.89
CA ASN A 31 -11.06 -18.87 5.59
C ASN A 31 -10.14 -20.11 5.52
N PRO A 32 -10.14 -20.98 6.55
CA PRO A 32 -9.30 -22.18 6.58
C PRO A 32 -9.52 -23.16 5.43
N GLU A 33 -10.72 -23.15 4.82
CA GLU A 33 -11.07 -24.00 3.68
C GLU A 33 -10.63 -23.40 2.33
N TYR A 34 -10.13 -22.16 2.33
CA TYR A 34 -9.72 -21.49 1.11
C TYR A 34 -8.37 -22.03 0.62
N GLN A 35 -8.35 -22.45 -0.64
CA GLN A 35 -7.13 -22.84 -1.34
C GLN A 35 -6.53 -21.62 -2.04
N LEU A 36 -5.24 -21.38 -1.80
CA LEU A 36 -4.52 -20.28 -2.42
C LEU A 36 -4.46 -20.47 -3.94
N GLU A 37 -4.78 -19.41 -4.68
CA GLU A 37 -4.84 -19.39 -6.13
C GLU A 37 -3.67 -18.62 -6.77
N PHE A 38 -2.88 -17.90 -5.97
CA PHE A 38 -1.68 -17.19 -6.43
C PHE A 38 -0.50 -18.15 -6.58
N PHE A 39 -0.53 -18.98 -7.62
CA PHE A 39 0.60 -19.84 -7.99
C PHE A 39 0.62 -20.16 -9.48
N ALA A 40 1.82 -20.45 -9.98
CA ALA A 40 2.05 -20.84 -11.36
C ALA A 40 1.86 -22.35 -11.54
N GLY A 41 2.62 -23.17 -10.81
CA GLY A 41 2.62 -24.64 -10.94
C GLY A 41 2.65 -25.12 -12.41
N ASP A 42 1.91 -26.20 -12.67
CA ASP A 42 1.77 -26.80 -14.01
C ASP A 42 0.72 -26.08 -14.89
N ARG A 43 0.11 -25.00 -14.39
CA ARG A 43 -0.92 -24.25 -15.13
C ARG A 43 -0.34 -23.64 -16.40
N SER A 44 -1.09 -23.67 -17.49
CA SER A 44 -0.73 -22.93 -18.70
C SER A 44 -0.67 -21.42 -18.43
N PRO A 45 0.11 -20.64 -19.22
CA PRO A 45 0.16 -19.18 -19.06
C PRO A 45 -1.23 -18.52 -19.01
N GLY A 46 -2.17 -18.97 -19.84
CA GLY A 46 -3.54 -18.47 -19.85
C GLY A 46 -4.37 -18.87 -18.62
N GLN A 47 -4.13 -20.05 -18.04
CA GLN A 47 -4.74 -20.45 -16.77
C GLN A 47 -4.26 -19.56 -15.62
N VAL A 48 -2.94 -19.29 -15.55
CA VAL A 48 -2.37 -18.36 -14.56
C VAL A 48 -2.98 -16.97 -14.72
N LYS A 49 -3.08 -16.45 -15.95
CA LYS A 49 -3.69 -15.13 -16.19
C LYS A 49 -5.13 -15.03 -15.73
N ARG A 50 -5.94 -16.07 -15.96
CA ARG A 50 -7.32 -16.11 -15.46
C ARG A 50 -7.37 -16.07 -13.93
N ALA A 51 -6.59 -16.92 -13.27
CA ALA A 51 -6.54 -16.95 -11.79
C ALA A 51 -6.13 -15.60 -11.20
N ILE A 52 -5.02 -15.02 -11.67
CA ILE A 52 -4.53 -13.72 -11.18
C ILE A 52 -5.50 -12.58 -11.48
N SER A 53 -6.20 -12.61 -12.62
CA SER A 53 -7.21 -11.59 -12.94
C SER A 53 -8.41 -11.68 -11.99
N ILE A 54 -8.87 -12.89 -11.63
CA ILE A 54 -9.95 -13.07 -10.64
C ILE A 54 -9.53 -12.51 -9.28
N LEU A 55 -8.30 -12.82 -8.84
CA LEU A 55 -7.74 -12.28 -7.60
C LEU A 55 -7.65 -10.74 -7.62
N LEU A 56 -7.21 -10.15 -8.74
CA LEU A 56 -7.17 -8.70 -8.89
C LEU A 56 -8.56 -8.06 -8.81
N GLU A 57 -9.58 -8.66 -9.44
CA GLU A 57 -10.96 -8.17 -9.34
C GLU A 57 -11.49 -8.24 -7.90
N GLY A 58 -11.17 -9.32 -7.17
CA GLY A 58 -11.45 -9.41 -5.74
C GLY A 58 -10.77 -8.32 -4.93
N ALA A 59 -9.47 -8.09 -5.17
CA ALA A 59 -8.69 -7.03 -4.53
C ALA A 59 -9.29 -5.64 -4.80
N LYS A 60 -9.69 -5.35 -6.04
CA LYS A 60 -10.32 -4.07 -6.44
C LYS A 60 -11.63 -3.81 -5.69
N LYS A 61 -12.46 -4.86 -5.53
CA LYS A 61 -13.71 -4.77 -4.77
C LYS A 61 -13.45 -4.58 -3.28
N ARG A 62 -12.48 -5.30 -2.72
CA ARG A 62 -12.16 -5.27 -1.29
C ARG A 62 -11.51 -3.95 -0.86
N TRP A 63 -10.63 -3.41 -1.70
CA TRP A 63 -9.83 -2.21 -1.41
C TRP A 63 -10.05 -1.15 -2.48
N ALA A 64 -11.21 -0.49 -2.41
CA ALA A 64 -11.61 0.55 -3.33
C ALA A 64 -10.62 1.74 -3.35
N GLY A 65 -10.53 2.40 -4.50
CA GLY A 65 -9.69 3.59 -4.69
C GLY A 65 -8.18 3.33 -4.73
N VAL A 66 -7.73 2.08 -4.91
CA VAL A 66 -6.33 1.75 -5.24
C VAL A 66 -6.14 1.68 -6.76
N PHE A 67 -7.10 1.05 -7.44
CA PHE A 67 -7.12 0.81 -8.88
C PHE A 67 -8.42 1.34 -9.46
N GLU A 68 -8.39 1.67 -10.74
CA GLU A 68 -9.59 2.03 -11.50
C GLU A 68 -10.41 0.76 -11.78
N SER A 69 -11.73 0.88 -11.95
CA SER A 69 -12.59 -0.27 -12.28
C SER A 69 -12.20 -0.93 -13.60
N THR A 70 -11.57 -0.18 -14.51
CA THR A 70 -11.07 -0.64 -15.81
C THR A 70 -9.68 -1.28 -15.76
N ASP A 71 -8.97 -1.20 -14.63
CA ASP A 71 -7.63 -1.79 -14.52
C ASP A 71 -7.69 -3.32 -14.68
N LYS A 72 -6.84 -3.84 -15.56
CA LYS A 72 -6.66 -5.28 -15.86
C LYS A 72 -5.18 -5.62 -15.91
N ILE A 73 -4.85 -6.91 -15.81
CA ILE A 73 -3.49 -7.41 -16.06
C ILE A 73 -3.16 -7.19 -17.54
N GLY A 74 -2.26 -6.25 -17.81
CA GLY A 74 -1.78 -5.91 -19.16
C GLY A 74 -0.61 -6.77 -19.61
N MET A 75 0.03 -7.49 -18.68
CA MET A 75 1.17 -8.35 -18.99
C MET A 75 0.77 -9.52 -19.92
N ILE A 76 1.69 -9.87 -20.82
CA ILE A 76 1.60 -11.07 -21.66
C ILE A 76 1.62 -12.31 -20.75
N ASP A 77 0.81 -13.31 -21.08
CA ASP A 77 0.55 -14.49 -20.27
C ASP A 77 1.83 -15.23 -19.85
N THR A 78 2.81 -15.35 -20.76
CA THR A 78 4.09 -16.02 -20.50
C THR A 78 4.95 -15.26 -19.48
N HIS A 79 5.03 -13.93 -19.61
CA HIS A 79 5.73 -13.07 -18.66
C HIS A 79 5.04 -13.08 -17.30
N LEU A 80 3.71 -13.06 -17.29
CA LEU A 80 2.92 -13.13 -16.06
C LEU A 80 3.21 -14.42 -15.30
N LYS A 81 3.20 -15.57 -15.97
CA LYS A 81 3.52 -16.86 -15.34
C LYS A 81 4.90 -16.85 -14.67
N VAL A 82 5.90 -16.26 -15.32
CA VAL A 82 7.25 -16.10 -14.75
C VAL A 82 7.23 -15.19 -13.51
N CYS A 83 6.52 -14.06 -13.54
CA CYS A 83 6.41 -13.19 -12.37
C CYS A 83 5.69 -13.86 -11.19
N VAL A 84 4.62 -14.61 -11.47
CA VAL A 84 3.86 -15.35 -10.46
C VAL A 84 4.73 -16.44 -9.81
N SER A 85 5.52 -17.19 -10.58
CA SER A 85 6.38 -18.25 -10.02
C SER A 85 7.47 -17.73 -9.08
N PHE A 86 7.95 -16.49 -9.27
CA PHE A 86 8.85 -15.86 -8.31
C PHE A 86 8.13 -15.42 -7.03
N LEU A 87 6.90 -14.92 -7.16
CA LEU A 87 6.18 -14.29 -6.07
C LEU A 87 5.35 -15.29 -5.24
N GLU A 88 4.95 -16.43 -5.80
CA GLU A 88 4.10 -17.45 -5.13
C GLU A 88 4.66 -17.91 -3.78
N LYS A 89 6.00 -18.06 -3.67
CA LYS A 89 6.69 -18.57 -2.47
C LYS A 89 6.96 -17.53 -1.39
N ILE A 90 6.71 -16.26 -1.70
CA ILE A 90 6.93 -15.16 -0.76
C ILE A 90 5.64 -14.96 0.01
N LYS A 91 5.67 -14.83 1.34
CA LYS A 91 4.49 -14.37 2.09
C LYS A 91 4.53 -12.84 2.17
N LEU A 92 3.44 -12.14 1.91
CA LEU A 92 3.39 -10.67 2.00
C LEU A 92 2.69 -10.19 3.26
N LEU A 93 1.49 -10.71 3.54
CA LEU A 93 0.79 -10.43 4.78
C LEU A 93 1.59 -10.94 5.96
N ILE A 94 1.49 -10.24 7.10
CA ILE A 94 2.07 -10.73 8.36
C ILE A 94 3.62 -10.80 8.33
N SER A 95 4.24 -10.30 7.27
CA SER A 95 5.69 -10.29 7.10
C SER A 95 6.36 -9.14 7.84
N ASN A 96 7.68 -9.23 7.99
CA ASN A 96 8.44 -8.16 8.61
C ASN A 96 8.29 -6.88 7.79
N LEU A 97 7.58 -5.92 8.37
CA LEU A 97 7.27 -4.64 7.76
C LEU A 97 8.52 -3.92 7.24
N ARG A 98 9.66 -4.02 7.93
CA ARG A 98 10.91 -3.39 7.47
C ARG A 98 11.37 -3.95 6.13
N VAL A 99 11.24 -5.27 5.94
CA VAL A 99 11.66 -5.95 4.71
C VAL A 99 10.76 -5.55 3.55
N ILE A 100 9.44 -5.53 3.78
CA ILE A 100 8.45 -5.12 2.79
C ILE A 100 8.65 -3.66 2.39
N ASP A 101 8.81 -2.80 3.37
CA ASP A 101 9.00 -1.37 3.20
C ASP A 101 10.32 -1.04 2.46
N GLU A 102 11.39 -1.78 2.78
CA GLU A 102 12.65 -1.72 2.03
C GLU A 102 12.50 -2.27 0.61
N ALA A 103 11.76 -3.35 0.39
CA ALA A 103 11.50 -3.88 -0.94
C ALA A 103 10.71 -2.89 -1.82
N PHE A 104 9.70 -2.22 -1.27
CA PHE A 104 8.93 -1.19 -1.97
C PHE A 104 9.79 -0.01 -2.43
N LYS A 105 10.83 0.35 -1.66
CA LYS A 105 11.83 1.32 -2.13
C LYS A 105 12.41 0.89 -3.47
N TYR A 106 12.72 -0.39 -3.68
CA TYR A 106 13.31 -0.87 -4.93
C TYR A 106 12.33 -0.91 -6.12
N LEU A 107 11.02 -1.01 -5.85
CA LEU A 107 9.96 -1.03 -6.86
C LEU A 107 9.70 0.32 -7.52
N ILE A 108 10.05 1.44 -6.87
CA ILE A 108 9.97 2.76 -7.49
C ILE A 108 10.99 2.86 -8.65
N PRO A 109 10.57 3.25 -9.88
CA PRO A 109 11.46 3.31 -11.03
C PRO A 109 12.72 4.16 -10.79
N LYS A 110 13.87 3.70 -11.31
CA LYS A 110 15.16 4.43 -11.17
C LYS A 110 15.10 5.86 -11.73
N GLY A 111 14.24 6.14 -12.71
CA GLY A 111 14.01 7.48 -13.25
C GLY A 111 13.39 8.44 -12.22
N SER A 112 12.41 7.96 -11.46
CA SER A 112 11.80 8.69 -10.33
C SER A 112 12.78 8.87 -9.17
N LYS A 113 13.68 7.90 -8.96
CA LYS A 113 14.74 8.00 -7.91
C LYS A 113 15.85 8.98 -8.24
N LYS A 114 16.32 9.02 -9.51
CA LYS A 114 17.49 9.80 -9.92
C LYS A 114 17.23 11.30 -10.05
N LYS A 115 15.99 11.73 -10.28
CA LYS A 115 15.68 13.16 -10.43
C LYS A 115 15.34 13.87 -9.12
N GLU A 116 14.82 13.19 -8.09
CA GLU A 116 14.18 13.95 -7.01
C GLU A 116 14.28 13.40 -5.58
N GLY A 117 14.60 12.12 -5.31
CA GLY A 117 14.60 11.62 -3.91
C GLY A 117 13.30 11.93 -3.13
N GLN A 118 12.22 12.32 -3.80
CA GLN A 118 11.15 13.12 -3.19
C GLN A 118 10.12 12.31 -2.42
N PHE A 119 10.15 10.98 -2.56
CA PHE A 119 9.14 10.10 -1.99
C PHE A 119 9.61 9.28 -0.80
N PHE A 120 10.90 9.37 -0.41
CA PHE A 120 11.48 8.47 0.59
C PHE A 120 12.45 9.16 1.54
N THR A 121 12.06 9.19 2.80
CA THR A 121 12.94 9.59 3.91
C THR A 121 13.72 8.38 4.44
N PRO A 122 15.05 8.47 4.65
CA PRO A 122 15.84 7.38 5.24
C PRO A 122 15.26 6.89 6.57
N ARG A 123 15.24 5.57 6.78
CA ARG A 123 14.61 4.95 7.97
C ARG A 123 15.20 5.39 9.31
N PRO A 124 16.52 5.60 9.46
CA PRO A 124 17.06 6.18 10.68
C PRO A 124 16.50 7.57 11.00
N ILE A 125 16.24 8.40 9.98
CA ILE A 125 15.66 9.73 10.14
C ILE A 125 14.19 9.63 10.57
N LEU A 126 13.42 8.73 9.97
CA LEU A 126 12.03 8.48 10.39
C LEU A 126 11.96 8.02 11.84
N ASP A 127 12.76 7.02 12.23
CA ASP A 127 12.80 6.52 13.61
C ASP A 127 13.26 7.63 14.59
N MET A 128 14.22 8.47 14.21
CA MET A 128 14.69 9.58 15.04
C MET A 128 13.58 10.62 15.25
N VAL A 129 12.96 11.11 14.18
CA VAL A 129 11.93 12.16 14.26
C VAL A 129 10.73 11.67 15.07
N VAL A 130 10.25 10.44 14.84
CA VAL A 130 9.13 9.89 15.61
C VAL A 130 9.48 9.76 17.09
N LYS A 131 10.71 9.34 17.42
CA LYS A 131 11.18 9.30 18.82
C LYS A 131 11.23 10.68 19.46
N MET A 132 11.68 11.70 18.73
CA MET A 132 11.72 13.08 19.22
C MET A 132 10.32 13.64 19.45
N LEU A 133 9.39 13.37 18.53
CA LEU A 133 7.99 13.80 18.65
C LEU A 133 7.26 13.05 19.78
N ASN A 134 7.59 11.78 20.00
CA ASN A 134 7.01 10.94 21.05
C ASN A 134 5.47 10.94 21.09
N PRO A 135 4.80 10.65 19.95
CA PRO A 135 3.35 10.82 19.83
C PRO A 135 2.57 9.94 20.81
N LYS A 136 1.43 10.45 21.28
CA LYS A 136 0.53 9.84 22.27
C LYS A 136 -0.78 9.37 21.65
N ALA A 137 -1.45 8.42 22.31
CA ALA A 137 -2.71 7.82 21.85
C ALA A 137 -3.84 8.84 21.58
N HIS A 138 -3.88 9.93 22.35
CA HIS A 138 -4.91 10.96 22.25
C HIS A 138 -4.56 12.05 21.23
N GLU A 139 -3.34 12.03 20.70
CA GLU A 139 -2.88 12.99 19.69
C GLU A 139 -3.23 12.48 18.30
N PHE A 140 -3.20 13.40 17.35
CA PHE A 140 -3.46 13.14 15.95
C PHE A 140 -2.18 13.37 15.15
N ILE A 141 -1.97 12.51 14.14
CA ILE A 141 -0.80 12.57 13.27
C ILE A 141 -1.29 12.72 11.84
N ILE A 142 -0.78 13.76 11.17
CA ILE A 142 -0.97 13.97 9.75
C ILE A 142 0.38 14.12 9.05
N ASP A 143 0.51 13.45 7.91
CA ASP A 143 1.58 13.68 6.96
C ASP A 143 0.98 14.24 5.66
N PRO A 144 1.10 15.56 5.41
CA PRO A 144 0.50 16.22 4.26
C PRO A 144 1.32 16.04 2.97
N ASN A 145 2.49 15.42 3.02
CA ASN A 145 3.28 15.06 1.84
C ASN A 145 3.94 13.70 2.05
N ARG A 146 3.09 12.70 2.25
CA ARG A 146 3.49 11.43 2.89
C ARG A 146 4.42 10.56 2.07
N GLY A 147 4.45 10.72 0.74
CA GLY A 147 5.10 9.78 -0.16
C GLY A 147 4.68 8.33 0.15
N SER A 148 5.67 7.48 0.42
CA SER A 148 5.44 6.08 0.79
C SER A 148 4.83 5.87 2.20
N ALA A 149 4.38 6.92 2.88
CA ALA A 149 3.84 6.93 4.25
C ALA A 149 4.85 6.52 5.34
N GLY A 150 6.13 6.85 5.16
CA GLY A 150 7.19 6.48 6.10
C GLY A 150 6.99 7.00 7.53
N PHE A 151 6.62 8.28 7.70
CA PHE A 151 6.39 8.85 9.04
C PHE A 151 5.17 8.25 9.72
N LEU A 152 4.07 8.07 8.97
CA LEU A 152 2.86 7.43 9.48
C LEU A 152 3.15 6.01 9.94
N LEU A 153 3.86 5.24 9.12
CA LEU A 153 4.26 3.88 9.41
C LEU A 153 5.09 3.77 10.69
N HIS A 154 6.12 4.62 10.80
CA HIS A 154 7.00 4.63 11.96
C HIS A 154 6.28 5.11 13.22
N SER A 155 5.27 5.97 13.10
CA SER A 155 4.41 6.39 14.21
C SER A 155 3.52 5.25 14.71
N VAL A 156 2.93 4.46 13.80
CA VAL A 156 2.17 3.25 14.16
C VAL A 156 3.09 2.24 14.86
N LYS A 157 4.29 2.02 14.32
CA LYS A 157 5.31 1.14 14.92
C LYS A 157 5.73 1.61 16.33
N TRP A 158 5.87 2.93 16.53
CA TRP A 158 6.13 3.51 17.84
C TRP A 158 5.01 3.20 18.84
N PHE A 159 3.76 3.41 18.42
CA PHE A 159 2.60 3.14 19.26
C PHE A 159 2.38 1.64 19.55
N ALA A 160 2.71 0.78 18.58
CA ALA A 160 2.65 -0.67 18.73
C ALA A 160 3.71 -1.26 19.67
N GLY A 161 4.58 -0.43 20.29
CA GLY A 161 5.65 -0.89 21.17
C GLY A 161 6.83 -1.52 20.42
N GLY A 162 6.99 -1.22 19.12
CA GLY A 162 8.10 -1.71 18.31
C GLY A 162 7.66 -2.60 17.16
N VAL A 163 8.10 -3.86 17.13
CA VAL A 163 7.93 -4.72 15.96
C VAL A 163 6.48 -5.17 15.83
N ILE A 164 5.84 -4.79 14.72
CA ILE A 164 4.56 -5.35 14.29
C ILE A 164 4.85 -6.76 13.75
N ILE A 165 4.71 -7.76 14.61
CA ILE A 165 4.92 -9.16 14.27
C ILE A 165 3.56 -9.73 13.92
N GLY A 166 3.25 -9.80 12.63
CA GLY A 166 2.54 -10.93 12.02
C GLY A 166 1.23 -11.49 12.61
N LYS A 167 0.64 -10.87 13.63
CA LYS A 167 -0.52 -11.33 14.38
C LYS A 167 -1.63 -10.27 14.36
N GLY A 168 -1.54 -9.33 13.41
CA GLY A 168 -2.34 -8.12 13.40
C GLY A 168 -1.86 -7.08 14.40
N LEU A 169 -2.46 -5.89 14.33
CA LEU A 169 -2.27 -4.86 15.33
C LEU A 169 -3.11 -5.18 16.58
N PRO A 170 -2.63 -4.88 17.79
CA PRO A 170 -3.50 -4.85 18.97
C PRO A 170 -4.69 -3.92 18.73
N VAL A 171 -5.88 -4.25 19.23
CA VAL A 171 -7.12 -3.46 19.01
C VAL A 171 -6.95 -1.98 19.35
N ALA A 172 -6.21 -1.67 20.43
CA ALA A 172 -5.92 -0.29 20.80
C ALA A 172 -5.10 0.47 19.74
N VAL A 173 -4.15 -0.23 19.10
CA VAL A 173 -3.33 0.32 18.01
C VAL A 173 -4.16 0.44 16.75
N GLU A 174 -4.96 -0.57 16.40
CA GLU A 174 -5.88 -0.51 15.26
C GLU A 174 -6.84 0.69 15.36
N ASN A 175 -7.48 0.88 16.52
CA ASN A 175 -8.35 2.03 16.77
C ASN A 175 -7.61 3.36 16.63
N PHE A 176 -6.37 3.45 17.12
CA PHE A 176 -5.55 4.64 16.95
C PHE A 176 -5.23 4.89 15.46
N VAL A 177 -4.84 3.87 14.70
CA VAL A 177 -4.54 4.04 13.27
C VAL A 177 -5.78 4.52 12.50
N GLN A 178 -6.96 3.97 12.79
CA GLN A 178 -8.20 4.31 12.07
C GLN A 178 -8.70 5.73 12.35
N ASN A 179 -8.47 6.24 13.55
CA ASN A 179 -9.06 7.50 14.01
C ASN A 179 -8.05 8.66 14.14
N ASN A 180 -6.75 8.39 14.13
CA ASN A 180 -5.73 9.37 14.48
C ASN A 180 -4.58 9.47 13.47
N ILE A 181 -4.48 8.59 12.46
CA ILE A 181 -3.40 8.59 11.46
C ILE A 181 -3.93 8.98 10.08
N TYR A 182 -3.42 10.09 9.55
CA TYR A 182 -3.91 10.70 8.31
C TYR A 182 -2.77 10.99 7.37
N GLY A 183 -3.01 10.77 6.08
CA GLY A 183 -1.99 10.95 5.07
C GLY A 183 -2.55 11.49 3.77
N ILE A 184 -1.95 12.56 3.25
CA ILE A 184 -2.33 13.16 1.97
C ILE A 184 -1.14 13.09 1.01
N ASP A 185 -1.41 12.65 -0.22
CA ASP A 185 -0.45 12.72 -1.32
C ASP A 185 -1.19 12.90 -2.65
N PHE A 186 -0.61 13.65 -3.59
CA PHE A 186 -1.19 13.81 -4.92
C PHE A 186 -0.70 12.72 -5.91
N ALA A 187 0.46 12.11 -5.66
CA ALA A 187 1.11 11.17 -6.57
C ALA A 187 0.51 9.76 -6.43
N LYS A 188 -0.16 9.26 -7.48
CA LYS A 188 -0.89 7.98 -7.48
C LYS A 188 -0.03 6.79 -7.04
N GLU A 189 1.24 6.75 -7.43
CA GLU A 189 2.20 5.70 -7.08
C GLU A 189 2.46 5.64 -5.57
N ALA A 190 2.62 6.80 -4.93
CA ALA A 190 2.79 6.92 -3.48
C ALA A 190 1.55 6.44 -2.72
N ILE A 191 0.35 6.68 -3.26
CA ILE A 191 -0.91 6.18 -2.70
C ILE A 191 -1.00 4.66 -2.75
N LYS A 192 -0.66 4.06 -3.89
CA LYS A 192 -0.66 2.59 -4.04
C LYS A 192 0.33 1.92 -3.07
N ILE A 193 1.53 2.47 -2.91
CA ILE A 193 2.52 1.96 -1.94
C ILE A 193 1.97 2.05 -0.52
N ALA A 194 1.48 3.21 -0.11
CA ALA A 194 1.04 3.44 1.25
C ALA A 194 -0.19 2.56 1.61
N LYS A 195 -1.16 2.43 0.70
CA LYS A 195 -2.31 1.53 0.91
C LYS A 195 -1.87 0.07 1.00
N ALA A 196 -0.90 -0.37 0.21
CA ALA A 196 -0.37 -1.75 0.29
C ALA A 196 0.30 -2.01 1.64
N ILE A 197 1.11 -1.06 2.12
CA ILE A 197 1.75 -1.12 3.44
C ILE A 197 0.69 -1.23 4.54
N ASN A 198 -0.37 -0.43 4.51
CA ASN A 198 -1.46 -0.49 5.50
C ASN A 198 -2.20 -1.83 5.52
N ILE A 199 -2.41 -2.44 4.35
CA ILE A 199 -3.01 -3.77 4.24
C ILE A 199 -2.10 -4.82 4.88
N ILE A 200 -0.80 -4.76 4.62
CA ILE A 200 0.20 -5.71 5.14
C ILE A 200 0.29 -5.66 6.66
N ILE A 201 0.13 -4.48 7.25
CA ILE A 201 0.13 -4.25 8.69
C ILE A 201 -1.13 -4.79 9.39
N GLY A 202 -2.20 -5.02 8.63
CA GLY A 202 -3.45 -5.60 9.13
C GLY A 202 -4.52 -4.58 9.50
N ASP A 203 -4.32 -3.29 9.21
CA ASP A 203 -5.35 -2.27 9.44
C ASP A 203 -6.30 -2.18 8.24
N GLY A 204 -5.76 -2.08 7.02
CA GLY A 204 -6.55 -1.99 5.77
C GLY A 204 -7.56 -0.83 5.69
N LYS A 205 -7.63 0.03 6.70
CA LYS A 205 -8.65 1.08 6.91
C LYS A 205 -8.05 2.45 7.25
N SER A 206 -6.73 2.60 7.33
CA SER A 206 -6.09 3.87 7.64
C SER A 206 -6.49 4.95 6.63
N GLN A 207 -6.65 6.17 7.13
CA GLN A 207 -7.18 7.33 6.41
C GLN A 207 -6.13 7.95 5.47
N ILE A 208 -5.74 7.15 4.48
CA ILE A 208 -4.81 7.53 3.42
C ILE A 208 -5.60 8.03 2.22
N PHE A 209 -5.46 9.33 1.99
CA PHE A 209 -6.18 10.02 0.95
C PHE A 209 -5.29 10.49 -0.20
N GLY A 210 -5.97 10.86 -1.27
CA GLY A 210 -5.43 11.49 -2.46
C GLY A 210 -5.76 10.75 -3.75
N SER A 211 -5.78 11.50 -4.85
CA SER A 211 -5.71 11.00 -6.22
C SER A 211 -5.55 12.20 -7.16
N GLY A 212 -4.33 12.47 -7.64
CA GLY A 212 -4.06 13.63 -8.48
C GLY A 212 -4.29 14.96 -7.75
N THR A 213 -4.80 15.97 -8.46
CA THR A 213 -5.07 17.32 -7.92
C THR A 213 -6.01 17.32 -6.71
N ASN A 214 -6.82 16.28 -6.55
CA ASN A 214 -7.76 16.17 -5.43
C ASN A 214 -7.08 15.77 -4.11
N GLY A 215 -5.77 15.47 -4.14
CA GLY A 215 -4.91 15.27 -2.98
C GLY A 215 -3.82 16.34 -2.86
N ASP A 216 -3.97 17.50 -3.51
CA ASP A 216 -3.02 18.60 -3.40
C ASP A 216 -3.16 19.28 -2.04
N SER A 217 -2.21 19.04 -1.14
CA SER A 217 -2.19 19.63 0.21
C SER A 217 -2.04 21.15 0.21
N LEU A 218 -1.58 21.75 -0.89
CA LEU A 218 -1.49 23.21 -1.05
C LEU A 218 -2.81 23.83 -1.50
N ASN A 219 -3.76 23.04 -2.03
CA ASN A 219 -5.04 23.54 -2.53
C ASN A 219 -6.25 22.75 -1.98
N PRO A 220 -6.69 23.03 -0.74
CA PRO A 220 -7.81 22.35 -0.10
C PRO A 220 -9.17 22.47 -0.81
N LEU A 221 -9.32 23.44 -1.71
CA LEU A 221 -10.56 23.61 -2.49
C LEU A 221 -10.80 22.44 -3.44
N LEU A 222 -9.72 21.87 -3.99
CA LEU A 222 -9.74 20.74 -4.92
C LEU A 222 -9.93 19.39 -4.21
N TRP A 223 -9.85 19.37 -2.88
CA TRP A 223 -10.01 18.12 -2.13
C TRP A 223 -11.35 17.46 -2.43
N ASN A 224 -11.30 16.14 -2.57
CA ASN A 224 -12.52 15.35 -2.70
C ASN A 224 -13.32 15.38 -1.37
N ASN A 225 -14.58 14.96 -1.44
CA ASN A 225 -15.46 14.97 -0.27
C ASN A 225 -14.95 14.07 0.86
N GLU A 226 -14.23 12.98 0.55
CA GLU A 226 -13.66 12.09 1.55
C GLU A 226 -12.64 12.81 2.44
N ILE A 227 -11.66 13.50 1.84
CA ILE A 227 -10.66 14.27 2.58
C ILE A 227 -11.33 15.40 3.37
N LYS A 228 -12.25 16.13 2.73
CA LYS A 228 -12.97 17.23 3.36
C LYS A 228 -13.73 16.74 4.60
N ILE A 229 -14.49 15.65 4.50
CA ILE A 229 -15.23 15.08 5.64
C ILE A 229 -14.25 14.60 6.72
N ALA A 230 -13.21 13.87 6.34
CA ALA A 230 -12.27 13.26 7.27
C ALA A 230 -11.48 14.30 8.08
N LEU A 231 -11.15 15.45 7.49
CA LEU A 231 -10.37 16.51 8.13
C LEU A 231 -11.23 17.70 8.62
N ARG A 232 -12.55 17.69 8.41
CA ARG A 232 -13.43 18.84 8.70
C ARG A 232 -13.28 19.38 10.11
N THR A 233 -13.28 18.51 11.10
CA THR A 233 -13.19 18.86 12.51
C THR A 233 -11.75 19.15 12.97
N ARG A 234 -10.79 19.13 12.04
CA ARG A 234 -9.34 19.23 12.28
C ARG A 234 -8.70 20.42 11.57
N LEU A 235 -9.40 21.06 10.64
CA LEU A 235 -8.93 22.26 9.97
C LEU A 235 -9.33 23.50 10.76
N LEU A 236 -8.39 24.43 10.95
CA LEU A 236 -8.67 25.75 11.53
C LEU A 236 -9.64 26.57 10.66
N ARG A 237 -9.61 26.34 9.33
CA ARG A 237 -10.50 26.95 8.36
C ARG A 237 -10.96 25.88 7.38
N PHE A 238 -12.28 25.73 7.25
CA PHE A 238 -12.85 24.75 6.34
C PHE A 238 -13.10 25.41 4.96
N PRO A 239 -12.56 24.85 3.87
CA PRO A 239 -12.78 25.34 2.51
C PRO A 239 -14.16 24.96 1.95
#